data_AF-A0A9E4CU52-F1
#
_entry.id   AF-A0A9E4CU52-F1
#
_cell.length_a   1.000
_cell.length_b   1.000
_cell.length_c   1.000
_cell.angle_alpha   90.00
_cell.angle_beta   90.00
_cell.angle_gamma   90.00
#
_symmetry.space_group_name_H-M   'P 1'
#
loop_
_entity.id
_entity.type
_entity.pdbx_description
1 polymer ?
#
loop_
_entity_poly.entity_id
_entity_poly.type
_entity_poly.pdbx_seq_one_letter_code
_entity_poly.pdbx_strand_id
1 'polypeptide(L)'
;PTTRGEEPTTSDRERDGEPGTSEHPAEPTEPKPTEPPAAEPPATEPKPTEPPKTTEPKSTEPKPTEPPHPTTTHEPEPTTTAPHEEPTTTEPTWEWSVHQVYGSCDAAPPYDVFWGTTAPGAKVVIESAYGRKVGYANEAGQFEIRIEFPESPINQPFQVWVVSEGHTDDFWFTHTG
;
A
#
# COMPACT_ATOMS: atom_id res chain seq x y z
N PRO A 1 -12.33 66.56 0.97
CA PRO A 1 -11.87 67.06 2.28
C PRO A 1 -11.44 65.91 3.20
N THR A 2 -10.14 65.86 3.52
CA THR A 2 -9.48 65.41 4.77
C THR A 2 -8.01 65.15 4.41
N THR A 3 -7.17 66.18 4.34
CA THR A 3 -6.16 66.64 5.33
C THR A 3 -4.81 65.93 5.20
N ARG A 4 -3.82 66.75 4.82
CA ARG A 4 -2.36 66.60 4.93
C ARG A 4 -1.96 66.67 6.41
N GLY A 5 -1.03 65.83 6.85
CA GLY A 5 -0.33 65.92 8.15
C GLY A 5 0.89 64.99 8.11
N GLU A 6 2.10 65.51 7.88
CA GLU A 6 3.05 65.98 8.91
C GLU A 6 4.02 64.87 9.35
N GLU A 7 5.23 64.87 8.77
CA GLU A 7 6.44 64.50 9.50
C GLU A 7 6.78 65.67 10.44
N PRO A 8 7.30 65.40 11.66
CA PRO A 8 8.68 65.81 11.88
C PRO A 8 9.52 64.96 12.85
N THR A 9 10.83 64.93 12.52
CA THR A 9 12.01 65.11 13.39
C THR A 9 12.44 64.01 14.37
N THR A 10 13.50 63.31 13.95
CA THR A 10 14.84 63.29 14.58
C THR A 10 14.97 63.81 16.02
N SER A 11 15.38 62.93 16.93
CA SER A 11 16.22 63.23 18.10
C SER A 11 16.94 61.92 18.44
N ASP A 12 18.19 61.77 18.02
CA ASP A 12 19.37 62.19 18.78
C ASP A 12 19.64 61.26 19.96
N ARG A 13 20.56 60.32 19.72
CA ARG A 13 21.49 59.88 20.76
C ARG A 13 22.77 59.40 20.09
N GLU A 14 23.66 60.35 19.88
CA GLU A 14 25.08 60.10 19.67
C GLU A 14 25.63 59.25 20.83
N ARG A 15 26.41 58.21 20.49
CA ARG A 15 27.63 57.94 21.23
C ARG A 15 28.65 57.24 20.34
N ASP A 16 29.64 58.02 19.94
CA ASP A 16 30.94 57.60 19.43
C ASP A 16 31.57 56.46 20.22
N GLY A 17 32.23 55.57 19.46
CA GLY A 17 33.07 54.49 19.92
C GLY A 17 33.57 53.64 18.74
N GLU A 18 34.61 54.12 18.06
CA GLU A 18 35.51 53.35 17.18
C GLU A 18 36.10 52.09 17.88
N PRO A 19 36.94 51.27 17.22
CA PRO A 19 36.89 50.69 15.88
C PRO A 19 37.04 49.14 15.92
N GLY A 20 36.73 48.50 14.80
CA GLY A 20 37.25 47.21 14.33
C GLY A 20 37.71 46.15 15.34
N THR A 21 36.89 45.11 15.50
CA THR A 21 37.40 43.75 15.69
C THR A 21 36.64 42.83 14.75
N SER A 22 37.33 42.39 13.69
CA SER A 22 36.96 41.22 12.91
C SER A 22 36.96 40.00 13.82
N GLU A 23 35.80 39.61 14.34
CA GLU A 23 35.61 38.26 14.82
C GLU A 23 34.95 37.48 13.68
N HIS A 24 35.80 36.76 12.94
CA HIS A 24 35.39 35.61 12.17
C HIS A 24 34.57 34.70 13.11
N PRO A 25 33.31 34.34 12.79
CA PRO A 25 32.74 33.16 13.41
C PRO A 25 33.64 31.99 13.01
N ALA A 26 34.21 31.32 14.01
CA ALA A 26 34.98 30.11 13.83
C ALA A 26 34.18 29.15 12.93
N GLU A 27 34.75 28.79 11.78
CA GLU A 27 34.27 27.65 11.00
C GLU A 27 34.23 26.44 11.94
N PRO A 28 33.13 25.67 11.99
CA PRO A 28 33.17 24.37 12.60
C PRO A 28 34.08 23.51 11.74
N THR A 29 35.26 23.16 12.24
CA THR A 29 36.08 22.11 11.65
C THR A 29 35.29 20.81 11.71
N GLU A 30 34.65 20.45 10.61
CA GLU A 30 33.99 19.15 10.46
C GLU A 30 35.03 18.04 10.73
N PRO A 31 34.75 17.09 11.63
CA PRO A 31 35.60 15.92 11.77
C PRO A 31 35.52 15.13 10.47
N LYS A 32 36.66 14.99 9.78
CA LYS A 32 36.81 14.14 8.60
C LYS A 32 36.32 12.71 8.95
N PRO A 33 35.34 12.14 8.21
CA PRO A 33 34.94 10.75 8.45
C PRO A 33 36.15 9.85 8.19
N THR A 34 36.64 9.22 9.25
CA THR A 34 37.59 8.13 9.15
C THR A 34 36.76 6.90 8.82
N GLU A 35 36.70 6.57 7.53
CA GLU A 35 36.06 5.35 7.04
C GLU A 35 36.72 4.15 7.73
N PRO A 36 35.97 3.32 8.48
CA PRO A 36 36.52 2.08 8.99
C PRO A 36 36.87 1.19 7.79
N PRO A 37 37.99 0.44 7.83
CA PRO A 37 38.29 -0.49 6.76
C PRO A 37 37.13 -1.48 6.63
N ALA A 38 36.49 -1.48 5.45
CA ALA A 38 35.47 -2.44 5.10
C ALA A 38 36.09 -3.85 5.16
N ALA A 39 35.86 -4.54 6.27
CA ALA A 39 36.03 -5.98 6.30
C ALA A 39 34.86 -6.56 5.49
N GLU A 40 35.12 -6.86 4.22
CA GLU A 40 34.19 -7.59 3.37
C GLU A 40 33.78 -8.89 4.12
N PRO A 41 32.49 -9.09 4.44
CA PRO A 41 32.07 -10.37 4.97
C PRO A 41 32.31 -11.45 3.90
N PRO A 42 32.83 -12.63 4.25
CA PRO A 42 32.99 -13.70 3.28
C PRO A 42 31.62 -14.02 2.67
N ALA A 43 31.50 -13.76 1.36
CA ALA A 43 30.33 -14.09 0.57
C ALA A 43 30.11 -15.61 0.65
N THR A 44 29.20 -16.02 1.52
CA THR A 44 28.70 -17.39 1.57
C THR A 44 27.55 -17.42 0.59
N GLU A 45 27.84 -17.72 -0.67
CA GLU A 45 26.85 -17.83 -1.72
C GLU A 45 25.78 -18.86 -1.30
N PRO A 46 24.51 -18.46 -1.13
CA PRO A 46 23.47 -19.41 -0.77
C PRO A 46 23.27 -20.37 -1.94
N LYS A 47 23.58 -21.65 -1.70
CA LYS A 47 23.35 -22.71 -2.68
C LYS A 47 21.87 -22.68 -3.12
N PRO A 48 21.58 -22.66 -4.43
CA PRO A 48 20.21 -22.65 -4.92
C PRO A 48 19.50 -23.90 -4.41
N THR A 49 18.50 -23.68 -3.56
CA THR A 49 17.58 -24.72 -3.12
C THR A 49 16.56 -24.84 -4.24
N GLU A 50 16.60 -25.97 -4.95
CA GLU A 50 15.66 -26.30 -6.01
C GLU A 50 14.21 -26.09 -5.50
N PRO A 51 13.36 -25.35 -6.22
CA PRO A 51 11.99 -25.13 -5.78
C PRO A 51 11.27 -26.48 -5.67
N PRO A 52 10.43 -26.67 -4.63
CA PRO A 52 9.64 -27.89 -4.52
C PRO A 52 8.74 -28.00 -5.74
N LYS A 53 8.87 -29.15 -6.42
CA LYS A 53 8.06 -29.54 -7.58
C LYS A 53 6.58 -29.31 -7.24
N THR A 54 5.97 -28.36 -7.92
CA THR A 54 4.56 -28.01 -7.72
C THR A 54 3.72 -29.17 -8.24
N THR A 55 3.16 -29.95 -7.32
CA THR A 55 2.14 -30.94 -7.66
C THR A 55 0.87 -30.17 -8.00
N GLU A 56 0.60 -30.00 -9.29
CA GLU A 56 -0.63 -29.42 -9.80
C GLU A 56 -1.83 -30.19 -9.21
N PRO A 57 -2.78 -29.54 -8.52
CA PRO A 57 -3.99 -30.21 -8.08
C PRO A 57 -4.82 -30.54 -9.32
N LYS A 58 -5.04 -31.84 -9.54
CA LYS A 58 -5.90 -32.36 -10.60
C LYS A 58 -7.31 -31.77 -10.45
N SER A 59 -7.61 -30.77 -11.27
CA SER A 59 -8.95 -30.19 -11.37
C SER A 59 -9.91 -31.29 -11.84
N THR A 60 -10.79 -31.71 -10.95
CA THR A 60 -11.83 -32.68 -11.27
C THR A 60 -13.06 -31.85 -11.63
N GLU A 61 -13.21 -31.56 -12.91
CA GLU A 61 -14.36 -30.82 -13.45
C GLU A 61 -15.66 -31.62 -13.19
N PRO A 62 -16.64 -31.06 -12.47
CA PRO A 62 -17.94 -31.70 -12.33
C PRO A 62 -18.73 -31.56 -13.64
N LYS A 63 -19.16 -32.69 -14.19
CA LYS A 63 -19.98 -32.80 -15.39
C LYS A 63 -21.33 -32.07 -15.20
N PRO A 64 -21.76 -31.19 -16.13
CA PRO A 64 -23.08 -30.59 -16.07
C PRO A 64 -24.15 -31.66 -16.32
N THR A 65 -25.05 -31.84 -15.35
CA THR A 65 -26.27 -32.63 -15.52
C THR A 65 -27.38 -31.67 -15.93
N GLU A 66 -27.72 -31.70 -17.21
CA GLU A 66 -28.83 -30.97 -17.81
C GLU A 66 -30.17 -31.46 -17.21
N PRO A 67 -30.95 -30.60 -16.53
CA PRO A 67 -32.32 -30.95 -16.17
C PRO A 67 -33.24 -30.84 -17.40
N PRO A 68 -34.19 -31.77 -17.59
CA PRO A 68 -35.07 -31.76 -18.73
C PRO A 68 -36.05 -30.59 -18.64
N HIS A 69 -36.12 -29.79 -19.70
CA HIS A 69 -37.16 -28.80 -19.90
C HIS A 69 -38.54 -29.48 -19.95
N PRO A 70 -39.57 -28.89 -19.34
CA PRO A 70 -40.90 -28.97 -19.92
C PRO A 70 -41.36 -27.59 -20.40
N THR A 71 -41.60 -27.52 -21.71
CA THR A 71 -42.48 -26.57 -22.38
C THR A 71 -43.84 -26.52 -21.67
N THR A 72 -44.45 -25.34 -21.48
CA THR A 72 -45.89 -25.03 -21.76
C THR A 72 -46.33 -23.71 -21.11
N THR A 73 -46.94 -22.86 -21.93
CA THR A 73 -47.66 -21.61 -21.61
C THR A 73 -49.02 -21.88 -20.93
N HIS A 74 -49.45 -20.94 -20.08
CA HIS A 74 -50.80 -20.64 -19.54
C HIS A 74 -51.15 -21.05 -18.09
N GLU A 75 -51.28 -20.01 -17.26
CA GLU A 75 -52.07 -19.86 -16.00
C GLU A 75 -53.57 -20.25 -16.18
N PRO A 76 -54.36 -20.53 -15.12
CA PRO A 76 -54.61 -19.63 -13.96
C PRO A 76 -54.53 -20.28 -12.55
N GLU A 77 -54.36 -19.43 -11.54
CA GLU A 77 -54.29 -19.67 -10.07
C GLU A 77 -55.61 -20.22 -9.44
N PRO A 78 -55.80 -20.39 -8.09
CA PRO A 78 -54.91 -20.27 -6.92
C PRO A 78 -55.08 -21.39 -5.83
N THR A 79 -54.34 -21.26 -4.72
CA THR A 79 -54.67 -21.62 -3.31
C THR A 79 -53.86 -22.74 -2.63
N THR A 80 -53.18 -22.35 -1.55
CA THR A 80 -52.95 -23.08 -0.27
C THR A 80 -51.53 -23.57 0.03
N THR A 81 -50.84 -22.72 0.83
CA THR A 81 -50.12 -23.08 2.07
C THR A 81 -49.05 -24.18 1.99
N ALA A 82 -47.84 -23.75 1.66
CA ALA A 82 -46.73 -23.68 2.62
C ALA A 82 -45.81 -22.55 2.16
N PRO A 83 -45.33 -21.63 3.01
CA PRO A 83 -44.09 -20.94 2.69
C PRO A 83 -43.02 -22.03 2.66
N HIS A 84 -42.65 -22.44 1.45
CA HIS A 84 -41.33 -23.01 1.24
C HIS A 84 -40.38 -21.86 1.58
N GLU A 85 -39.94 -21.81 2.84
CA GLU A 85 -38.71 -21.12 3.22
C GLU A 85 -37.61 -21.80 2.39
N GLU A 86 -37.46 -21.39 1.14
CA GLU A 86 -36.14 -21.36 0.54
C GLU A 86 -35.29 -20.66 1.60
N PRO A 87 -34.23 -21.29 2.15
CA PRO A 87 -33.26 -20.48 2.85
C PRO A 87 -32.80 -19.50 1.79
N THR A 88 -33.25 -18.25 1.91
CA THR A 88 -32.59 -17.13 1.30
C THR A 88 -31.25 -17.12 2.01
N THR A 89 -30.33 -17.94 1.50
CA THR A 89 -28.91 -17.87 1.81
C THR A 89 -28.56 -16.48 1.36
N THR A 90 -28.73 -15.56 2.30
CA THR A 90 -28.22 -14.21 2.25
C THR A 90 -26.73 -14.44 2.31
N GLU A 91 -26.13 -14.75 1.16
CA GLU A 91 -24.68 -14.73 1.03
C GLU A 91 -24.28 -13.36 1.55
N PRO A 92 -23.41 -13.28 2.57
CA PRO A 92 -22.92 -11.99 3.00
C PRO A 92 -22.31 -11.36 1.76
N THR A 93 -22.92 -10.28 1.27
CA THR A 93 -22.41 -9.52 0.13
C THR A 93 -21.22 -8.74 0.64
N TRP A 94 -20.08 -9.41 0.79
CA TRP A 94 -18.82 -8.75 1.04
C TRP A 94 -18.46 -7.98 -0.23
N GLU A 95 -18.33 -6.65 -0.11
CA GLU A 95 -17.89 -5.83 -1.22
C GLU A 95 -16.37 -5.81 -1.24
N TRP A 96 -15.78 -6.22 -2.36
CA TRP A 96 -14.36 -6.07 -2.59
C TRP A 96 -14.00 -4.59 -2.63
N SER A 97 -13.08 -4.17 -1.76
CA SER A 97 -12.47 -2.85 -1.78
C SER A 97 -11.03 -2.94 -1.36
N VAL A 98 -10.16 -2.14 -1.97
CA VAL A 98 -8.77 -2.02 -1.56
C VAL A 98 -8.28 -0.58 -1.72
N HIS A 99 -7.47 -0.16 -0.76
CA HIS A 99 -6.93 1.18 -0.65
C HIS A 99 -5.45 1.12 -0.30
N GLN A 100 -4.71 2.08 -0.85
CA GLN A 100 -3.29 2.29 -0.60
C GLN A 100 -3.11 3.47 0.37
N VAL A 101 -2.19 3.37 1.33
CA VAL A 101 -1.95 4.44 2.31
C VAL A 101 -0.99 5.50 1.79
N TYR A 102 0.16 5.11 1.24
CA TYR A 102 1.23 6.08 0.97
C TYR A 102 1.46 6.36 -0.51
N GLY A 103 1.59 5.33 -1.36
CA GLY A 103 1.98 5.51 -2.76
C GLY A 103 3.42 5.96 -2.98
N SER A 104 4.11 6.42 -1.93
CA SER A 104 5.52 6.79 -1.96
C SER A 104 6.14 6.68 -0.57
N CYS A 105 7.43 6.36 -0.50
CA CYS A 105 8.14 6.21 0.77
C CYS A 105 9.63 6.50 0.58
N ASP A 106 10.26 7.17 1.55
CA ASP A 106 11.72 7.42 1.64
C ASP A 106 12.44 6.51 2.66
N ALA A 107 11.70 5.59 3.30
CA ALA A 107 12.28 4.67 4.27
C ALA A 107 13.15 3.59 3.59
N ALA A 108 14.11 3.03 4.33
CA ALA A 108 14.91 1.89 3.92
C ALA A 108 14.66 0.68 4.87
N PRO A 109 14.02 -0.41 4.41
CA PRO A 109 13.45 -0.61 3.08
C PRO A 109 12.16 0.21 2.87
N PRO A 110 11.87 0.63 1.63
CA PRO A 110 10.63 1.34 1.34
C PRO A 110 9.46 0.39 1.46
N TYR A 111 8.31 0.90 1.91
CA TYR A 111 7.13 0.09 2.15
C TYR A 111 5.85 0.84 1.84
N ASP A 112 4.77 0.09 1.65
CA ASP A 112 3.42 0.62 1.63
C ASP A 112 2.49 -0.25 2.48
N VAL A 113 1.31 0.29 2.77
CA VAL A 113 0.24 -0.41 3.50
C VAL A 113 -0.99 -0.41 2.62
N PHE A 114 -1.57 -1.59 2.45
CA PHE A 114 -2.83 -1.79 1.76
C PHE A 114 -3.88 -2.26 2.75
N TRP A 115 -5.06 -1.66 2.69
CA TRP A 115 -6.18 -2.04 3.55
C TRP A 115 -7.47 -2.09 2.74
N GLY A 116 -8.45 -2.87 3.19
CA GLY A 116 -9.65 -3.07 2.42
C GLY A 116 -10.59 -4.13 2.99
N THR A 117 -11.55 -4.54 2.17
CA THR A 117 -12.55 -5.56 2.47
C THR A 117 -12.62 -6.63 1.38
N THR A 118 -12.81 -7.88 1.79
CA THR A 118 -13.01 -9.06 0.93
C THR A 118 -13.76 -10.13 1.73
N ALA A 119 -13.94 -11.34 1.18
CA ALA A 119 -14.60 -12.41 1.94
C ALA A 119 -13.84 -12.72 3.24
N PRO A 120 -14.53 -12.96 4.37
CA PRO A 120 -13.86 -13.36 5.61
C PRO A 120 -12.96 -14.59 5.42
N GLY A 121 -11.70 -14.48 5.86
CA GLY A 121 -10.70 -15.53 5.66
C GLY A 121 -10.12 -15.64 4.25
N ALA A 122 -10.55 -14.81 3.29
CA ALA A 122 -10.00 -14.80 1.94
C ALA A 122 -8.51 -14.45 1.95
N LYS A 123 -7.79 -15.05 1.02
CA LYS A 123 -6.35 -14.83 0.82
C LYS A 123 -6.14 -13.59 -0.04
N VAL A 124 -5.43 -12.61 0.50
CA VAL A 124 -5.01 -11.40 -0.21
C VAL A 124 -3.52 -11.53 -0.54
N VAL A 125 -3.19 -11.38 -1.81
CA VAL A 125 -1.80 -11.38 -2.32
C VAL A 125 -1.48 -10.00 -2.84
N ILE A 126 -0.42 -9.40 -2.30
CA ILE A 126 0.14 -8.14 -2.81
C ILE A 126 1.44 -8.51 -3.52
N GLU A 127 1.57 -8.12 -4.77
CA GLU A 127 2.74 -8.46 -5.58
C GLU A 127 3.20 -7.29 -6.44
N SER A 128 4.51 -7.22 -6.65
CA SER A 128 5.16 -6.31 -7.58
C SER A 128 6.45 -6.97 -8.09
N ALA A 129 7.16 -6.31 -9.01
CA ALA A 129 8.49 -6.75 -9.44
C ALA A 129 9.54 -6.76 -8.30
N TYR A 130 9.28 -6.06 -7.19
CA TYR A 130 10.26 -5.80 -6.12
C TYR A 130 9.82 -6.30 -4.75
N GLY A 131 8.67 -6.97 -4.66
CA GLY A 131 8.15 -7.47 -3.39
C GLY A 131 6.90 -8.30 -3.57
N ARG A 132 6.68 -9.22 -2.62
CA ARG A 132 5.44 -10.00 -2.54
C ARG A 132 5.08 -10.26 -1.09
N LYS A 133 3.80 -10.10 -0.74
CA LYS A 133 3.25 -10.40 0.58
C LYS A 133 1.92 -11.13 0.45
N VAL A 134 1.67 -12.05 1.37
CA VAL A 134 0.38 -12.72 1.52
C VAL A 134 -0.18 -12.35 2.89
N GLY A 135 -1.46 -11.99 2.91
CA GLY A 135 -2.25 -11.81 4.12
C GLY A 135 -3.64 -12.43 3.96
N TYR A 136 -4.44 -12.31 5.01
CA TYR A 136 -5.79 -12.85 5.04
C TYR A 136 -6.73 -11.82 5.65
N ALA A 137 -7.95 -11.77 5.13
CA ALA A 137 -9.01 -11.02 5.78
C ALA A 137 -9.42 -11.68 7.10
N ASN A 138 -9.76 -10.87 8.09
CA ASN A 138 -10.28 -11.32 9.37
C ASN A 138 -11.74 -11.82 9.25
N GLU A 139 -12.36 -12.22 10.37
CA GLU A 139 -13.76 -12.71 10.40
C GLU A 139 -14.78 -11.66 9.93
N ALA A 140 -14.43 -10.38 9.94
CA ALA A 140 -15.25 -9.29 9.43
C ALA A 140 -14.98 -8.98 7.94
N GLY A 141 -14.10 -9.73 7.27
CA GLY A 141 -13.72 -9.49 5.88
C GLY A 141 -12.71 -8.36 5.69
N GLN A 142 -12.17 -7.78 6.77
CA GLN A 142 -11.23 -6.67 6.68
C GLN A 142 -9.78 -7.18 6.63
N PHE A 143 -8.93 -6.50 5.86
CA PHE A 143 -7.49 -6.75 5.85
C PHE A 143 -6.70 -5.44 5.93
N GLU A 144 -5.50 -5.54 6.50
CA GLU A 144 -4.46 -4.52 6.46
C GLU A 144 -3.12 -5.25 6.32
N ILE A 145 -2.36 -4.95 5.28
CA ILE A 145 -1.12 -5.65 4.94
C ILE A 145 -0.06 -4.61 4.60
N ARG A 146 1.04 -4.65 5.35
CA ARG A 146 2.28 -3.94 5.02
C ARG A 146 3.17 -4.80 4.12
N ILE A 147 3.61 -4.23 3.00
CA ILE A 147 4.57 -4.83 2.08
C ILE A 147 5.81 -3.93 1.97
N GLU A 148 6.98 -4.55 1.91
CA GLU A 148 8.27 -3.87 1.76
C GLU A 148 8.85 -4.17 0.37
N PHE A 149 9.57 -3.21 -0.21
CA PHE A 149 10.14 -3.28 -1.56
C PHE A 149 11.66 -3.00 -1.53
N PRO A 150 12.47 -3.86 -0.89
CA PRO A 150 13.88 -3.60 -0.62
C PRO A 150 14.74 -3.38 -1.88
N GLU A 151 14.32 -3.94 -3.02
CA GLU A 151 15.03 -3.86 -4.30
C GLU A 151 14.42 -2.82 -5.25
N SER A 152 13.50 -1.96 -4.77
CA SER A 152 12.83 -1.00 -5.63
C SER A 152 13.72 0.18 -6.05
N PRO A 153 13.68 0.57 -7.34
CA PRO A 153 14.47 1.68 -7.84
C PRO A 153 14.02 3.02 -7.27
N ILE A 154 14.98 3.85 -6.85
CA ILE A 154 14.73 5.21 -6.35
C ILE A 154 14.24 6.10 -7.50
N ASN A 155 13.24 6.92 -7.23
CA ASN A 155 12.59 7.89 -8.14
C ASN A 155 11.98 7.27 -9.41
N GLN A 156 11.73 5.96 -9.43
CA GLN A 156 11.07 5.29 -10.54
C GLN A 156 9.79 4.62 -10.05
N PRO A 157 8.61 5.08 -10.52
CA PRO A 157 7.35 4.48 -10.15
C PRO A 157 7.22 3.06 -10.73
N PHE A 158 6.58 2.16 -9.98
CA PHE A 158 6.27 0.81 -10.43
C PHE A 158 4.89 0.36 -9.97
N GLN A 159 4.35 -0.65 -10.68
CA GLN A 159 3.03 -1.21 -10.40
C GLN A 159 3.08 -2.22 -9.25
N VAL A 160 2.06 -2.15 -8.40
CA VAL A 160 1.77 -3.09 -7.32
C VAL A 160 0.36 -3.61 -7.54
N TRP A 161 0.19 -4.92 -7.59
CA TRP A 161 -1.10 -5.57 -7.75
C TRP A 161 -1.58 -6.13 -6.41
N VAL A 162 -2.86 -5.92 -6.10
CA VAL A 162 -3.53 -6.57 -4.97
C VAL A 162 -4.60 -7.52 -5.52
N VAL A 163 -4.46 -8.80 -5.18
CA VAL A 163 -5.25 -9.90 -5.73
C VAL A 163 -5.95 -10.66 -4.61
N SER A 164 -7.25 -10.91 -4.75
CA SER A 164 -8.04 -11.77 -3.86
C SER A 164 -9.21 -12.38 -4.62
N GLU A 165 -9.43 -13.70 -4.51
CA GLU A 165 -10.62 -14.41 -5.01
C GLU A 165 -11.16 -13.97 -6.39
N GLY A 166 -10.25 -13.74 -7.35
CA GLY A 166 -10.61 -13.33 -8.73
C GLY A 166 -10.71 -11.82 -8.96
N HIS A 167 -10.58 -11.01 -7.91
CA HIS A 167 -10.40 -9.57 -7.98
C HIS A 167 -8.92 -9.21 -8.11
N THR A 168 -8.64 -8.13 -8.84
CA THR A 168 -7.30 -7.58 -9.01
C THR A 168 -7.41 -6.06 -9.17
N ASP A 169 -6.69 -5.32 -8.34
CA ASP A 169 -6.52 -3.88 -8.45
C ASP A 169 -5.03 -3.55 -8.58
N ASP A 170 -4.71 -2.54 -9.40
CA ASP A 170 -3.37 -2.03 -9.57
C ASP A 170 -3.18 -0.67 -8.90
N PHE A 171 -1.99 -0.49 -8.33
CA PHE A 171 -1.56 0.71 -7.64
C PHE A 171 -0.16 1.09 -8.11
N TRP A 172 0.19 2.36 -7.95
CA TRP A 172 1.52 2.86 -8.24
C TRP A 172 2.27 3.16 -6.95
N PHE A 173 3.54 2.79 -6.91
CA PHE A 173 4.43 3.09 -5.80
C PHE A 173 5.72 3.75 -6.30
N THR A 174 6.21 4.76 -5.59
CA THR A 174 7.50 5.42 -5.86
C THR A 174 8.40 5.43 -4.63
N HIS A 175 9.58 4.82 -4.71
CA HIS A 175 10.62 4.95 -3.69
C HIS A 175 11.31 6.31 -3.83
N THR A 176 11.27 7.16 -2.81
CA THR A 176 11.72 8.56 -2.88
C THR A 176 13.03 8.87 -2.12
N GLY A 177 13.61 7.90 -1.40
CA GLY A 177 14.72 8.10 -0.45
C GLY A 177 15.86 7.10 -0.60
#